data_AF-A0A662U7M8-F1
#
_entry.id   AF-A0A662U7M8-F1
#
_cell.length_a   1.000
_cell.length_b   1.000
_cell.length_c   1.000
_cell.angle_alpha   90.00
_cell.angle_beta   90.00
_cell.angle_gamma   90.00
#
_symmetry.space_group_name_H-M   'P 1'
#
loop_
_entity.id
_entity.type
_entity.pdbx_description
1 polymer ?
#
loop_
_entity_poly.entity_id
_entity_poly.type
_entity_poly.pdbx_seq_one_letter_code
_entity_poly.pdbx_strand_id
1 'polypeptide(L)'
;MKFCALFSGGKDSTYALHLAMLKGLEITCLITLKPLRENSWMFHYPSIDFTKLQAKALNLPQIFKVTSGVKGEEIKDLDRAVKEAIEKYNIEGIVVGALLSDYQRMNVMMIAEKYGLETYTPLWRKDQKEYIRDVVRHGIKFIITEINAFGLPMKFLGKEVTLKDVEEIIRYAEKYKFNPAFEGGEAETLVIDAPMFKKKLHVEGRILRISEFSGRYVIEKVELIDK
;
A
#
# COMPACT_ATOMS: atom_id res chain seq x y z
N MET A 1 10.76 -19.43 -8.89
CA MET A 1 11.15 -18.92 -7.57
C MET A 1 9.91 -18.37 -6.89
N LYS A 2 9.69 -18.77 -5.64
CA LYS A 2 8.53 -18.35 -4.85
C LYS A 2 8.82 -17.05 -4.11
N PHE A 3 7.90 -16.09 -4.17
CA PHE A 3 8.06 -14.79 -3.53
C PHE A 3 6.92 -14.54 -2.53
N CYS A 4 7.24 -13.86 -1.43
CA CYS A 4 6.23 -13.11 -0.68
C CYS A 4 6.18 -11.66 -1.16
N ALA A 5 5.08 -10.96 -0.91
CA ALA A 5 5.00 -9.52 -1.13
C ALA A 5 4.68 -8.77 0.17
N LEU A 6 5.43 -7.71 0.45
CA LEU A 6 5.10 -6.78 1.53
C LEU A 6 3.89 -5.95 1.11
N PHE A 7 2.80 -6.07 1.88
CA PHE A 7 1.48 -5.64 1.46
C PHE A 7 0.82 -4.75 2.51
N SER A 8 0.60 -3.48 2.15
CA SER A 8 -0.07 -2.48 2.98
C SER A 8 -1.50 -2.16 2.52
N GLY A 9 -1.87 -2.63 1.32
CA GLY A 9 -3.17 -2.39 0.70
C GLY A 9 -3.30 -1.06 -0.04
N GLY A 10 -2.30 -0.19 0.07
CA GLY A 10 -2.20 1.02 -0.73
C GLY A 10 -1.72 0.77 -2.16
N LYS A 11 -1.64 1.86 -2.93
CA LYS A 11 -1.27 1.85 -4.35
C LYS A 11 0.12 1.22 -4.58
N ASP A 12 1.10 1.51 -3.73
CA ASP A 12 2.50 1.13 -3.97
C ASP A 12 2.75 -0.35 -3.76
N SER A 13 2.29 -0.91 -2.65
CA SER A 13 2.42 -2.34 -2.39
C SER A 13 1.63 -3.18 -3.40
N THR A 14 0.44 -2.71 -3.78
CA THR A 14 -0.41 -3.41 -4.75
C THR A 14 0.16 -3.33 -6.17
N TYR A 15 0.70 -2.19 -6.58
CA TYR A 15 1.32 -2.07 -7.89
C TYR A 15 2.66 -2.81 -7.98
N ALA A 16 3.47 -2.83 -6.92
CA ALA A 16 4.67 -3.66 -6.86
C ALA A 16 4.34 -5.16 -6.99
N LEU A 17 3.29 -5.62 -6.30
CA LEU A 17 2.74 -6.96 -6.44
C LEU A 17 2.30 -7.24 -7.89
N HIS A 18 1.58 -6.31 -8.51
CA HIS A 18 1.14 -6.42 -9.90
C HIS A 18 2.32 -6.59 -10.87
N LEU A 19 3.35 -5.74 -10.73
CA LEU A 19 4.56 -5.81 -11.57
C LEU A 19 5.35 -7.10 -11.34
N ALA A 20 5.35 -7.64 -10.11
CA ALA A 20 5.98 -8.92 -9.81
C ALA A 20 5.27 -10.08 -10.52
N MET A 21 3.94 -10.10 -10.48
CA MET A 21 3.14 -11.09 -11.20
C MET A 21 3.32 -10.98 -12.72
N LEU A 22 3.35 -9.76 -13.28
CA LEU A 22 3.61 -9.54 -14.71
C LEU A 22 5.00 -10.00 -15.15
N LYS A 23 6.01 -9.89 -14.27
CA LYS A 23 7.35 -10.43 -14.50
C LYS A 23 7.40 -11.96 -14.45
N GLY A 24 6.30 -12.62 -14.07
CA GLY A 24 6.22 -14.08 -13.93
C GLY A 24 6.73 -14.61 -12.59
N LEU A 25 6.86 -13.75 -11.57
CA LEU A 25 7.20 -14.20 -10.21
C LEU A 25 6.01 -14.92 -9.57
N GLU A 26 6.27 -16.09 -8.97
CA GLU A 26 5.26 -16.87 -8.27
C GLU A 26 5.02 -16.28 -6.88
N ILE A 27 3.95 -15.52 -6.69
CA ILE A 27 3.60 -14.96 -5.38
C ILE A 27 2.82 -15.98 -4.56
N THR A 28 3.40 -16.43 -3.45
CA THR A 28 2.81 -17.49 -2.62
C THR A 28 2.12 -16.97 -1.38
N CYS A 29 2.52 -15.80 -0.86
CA CYS A 29 1.86 -15.16 0.28
C CYS A 29 2.08 -13.65 0.34
N LEU A 30 1.24 -12.99 1.12
CA LEU A 30 1.37 -11.58 1.48
C LEU A 30 1.87 -11.46 2.92
N ILE A 31 2.68 -10.44 3.21
CA ILE A 31 3.08 -10.09 4.57
C ILE A 31 2.57 -8.68 4.86
N THR A 32 1.84 -8.52 5.96
CA THR A 32 1.31 -7.23 6.42
C THR A 32 1.68 -7.01 7.87
N LEU A 33 2.28 -5.87 8.16
CA LEU A 33 2.58 -5.42 9.51
C LEU A 33 1.65 -4.25 9.86
N LYS A 34 0.84 -4.42 10.90
CA LYS A 34 -0.04 -3.39 11.44
C LYS A 34 0.61 -2.76 12.67
N PRO A 35 1.03 -1.48 12.64
CA PRO A 35 1.48 -0.80 13.85
C PRO A 35 0.33 -0.57 14.83
N LEU A 36 0.59 -0.76 16.13
CA LEU A 36 -0.32 -0.46 17.24
C LEU A 36 -0.43 1.04 17.50
N ARG A 37 0.60 1.80 17.15
CA ARG A 37 0.61 3.26 17.34
C ARG A 37 -0.21 3.93 16.24
N GLU A 38 -1.47 4.19 16.57
CA GLU A 38 -2.25 5.26 15.95
C GLU A 38 -2.01 6.54 16.76
N ASN A 39 -1.41 7.57 16.18
CA ASN A 39 -1.47 8.90 16.77
C ASN A 39 -2.89 9.48 16.55
N SER A 40 -3.91 8.98 17.28
CA SER A 40 -5.09 9.70 17.79
C SER A 40 -6.21 8.73 18.27
N TRP A 41 -6.67 8.96 19.49
CA TRP A 41 -7.52 8.10 20.34
C TRP A 41 -9.05 8.15 20.08
N MET A 42 -9.54 8.64 18.93
CA MET A 42 -10.99 8.91 18.80
C MET A 42 -11.76 8.05 17.78
N PHE A 43 -11.14 7.54 16.71
CA PHE A 43 -11.82 6.66 15.73
C PHE A 43 -10.78 5.74 15.05
N HIS A 44 -10.72 4.48 15.47
CA HIS A 44 -9.81 3.45 14.95
C HIS A 44 -10.32 2.90 13.61
N TYR A 45 -9.74 3.28 12.46
CA TYR A 45 -9.97 2.55 11.18
C TYR A 45 -8.77 2.67 10.23
N PRO A 46 -7.63 2.03 10.53
CA PRO A 46 -6.50 2.03 9.63
C PRO A 46 -6.86 1.16 8.41
N SER A 47 -6.62 1.70 7.21
CA SER A 47 -6.88 1.00 5.93
C SER A 47 -6.18 -0.38 5.86
N ILE A 48 -5.17 -0.58 6.70
CA ILE A 48 -4.43 -1.83 6.87
C ILE A 48 -5.31 -3.02 7.24
N ASP A 49 -6.42 -2.84 7.98
CA ASP A 49 -7.30 -3.95 8.33
C ASP A 49 -8.05 -4.51 7.10
N PHE A 50 -8.27 -3.66 6.08
CA PHE A 50 -8.89 -4.06 4.82
C PHE A 50 -7.95 -4.88 3.92
N THR A 51 -6.66 -4.97 4.24
CA THR A 51 -5.73 -5.88 3.54
C THR A 51 -6.15 -7.33 3.64
N LYS A 52 -6.86 -7.73 4.70
CA LYS A 52 -7.44 -9.08 4.81
C LYS A 52 -8.49 -9.35 3.73
N LEU A 53 -9.27 -8.34 3.36
CA LEU A 53 -10.24 -8.45 2.27
C LEU A 53 -9.53 -8.42 0.92
N GLN A 54 -8.50 -7.60 0.75
CA GLN A 54 -7.68 -7.61 -0.47
C GLN A 54 -6.94 -8.94 -0.66
N ALA A 55 -6.44 -9.56 0.41
CA ALA A 55 -5.82 -10.90 0.37
C ALA A 55 -6.81 -11.96 -0.10
N LYS A 56 -8.05 -11.93 0.41
CA LYS A 56 -9.16 -12.77 -0.08
C LYS A 56 -9.48 -12.48 -1.55
N ALA A 57 -9.51 -11.20 -1.94
CA ALA A 57 -9.73 -10.80 -3.33
C ALA A 57 -8.62 -11.31 -4.26
N LEU A 58 -7.36 -11.32 -3.80
CA LEU A 58 -6.21 -11.86 -4.52
C LEU A 58 -6.18 -13.39 -4.55
N ASN A 59 -6.96 -14.04 -3.68
CA ASN A 59 -6.84 -15.47 -3.39
C ASN A 59 -5.41 -15.87 -2.96
N LEU A 60 -4.81 -15.05 -2.10
CA LEU A 60 -3.48 -15.30 -1.54
C LEU A 60 -3.55 -15.37 -0.01
N PRO A 61 -2.80 -16.28 0.62
CA PRO A 61 -2.68 -16.29 2.07
C PRO A 61 -1.92 -15.05 2.54
N GLN A 62 -2.22 -14.61 3.76
CA GLN A 62 -1.62 -13.42 4.36
C GLN A 62 -1.06 -13.74 5.76
N ILE A 63 0.22 -13.45 5.96
CA ILE A 63 0.82 -13.38 7.29
C ILE A 63 0.57 -11.95 7.80
N PHE A 64 -0.35 -11.83 8.76
CA PHE A 64 -0.71 -10.55 9.37
C PHE A 64 -0.12 -10.48 10.78
N LYS A 65 0.79 -9.55 11.03
CA LYS A 65 1.38 -9.32 12.36
C LYS A 65 1.05 -7.92 12.85
N VAL A 66 0.79 -7.82 14.15
CA VAL A 66 0.64 -6.54 14.84
C VAL A 66 2.00 -6.20 15.46
N THR A 67 2.48 -4.97 15.23
CA THR A 67 3.76 -4.47 15.74
C THR A 67 3.54 -3.31 16.71
N SER A 68 4.45 -3.12 17.67
CA SER A 68 4.35 -2.06 18.68
C SER A 68 4.46 -0.64 18.10
N GLY A 69 4.90 -0.48 16.86
CA GLY A 69 5.19 0.83 16.25
C GLY A 69 6.44 1.50 16.83
N VAL A 70 7.26 0.76 17.60
CA VAL A 70 8.51 1.27 18.16
C VAL A 70 9.62 1.04 17.15
N LYS A 71 10.32 2.11 16.78
CA LYS A 71 11.45 2.06 15.84
C LYS A 71 12.46 0.99 16.28
N GLY A 72 12.75 0.05 15.39
CA GLY A 72 13.65 -1.08 15.64
C GLY A 72 12.94 -2.39 16.06
N GLU A 73 11.82 -2.33 16.78
CA GLU A 73 11.00 -3.53 17.05
C GLU A 73 10.23 -3.96 15.80
N GLU A 74 9.79 -3.01 14.96
CA GLU A 74 9.15 -3.29 13.67
C GLU A 74 10.03 -4.14 12.74
N ILE A 75 11.35 -3.95 12.79
CA ILE A 75 12.32 -4.73 12.01
C ILE A 75 12.36 -6.17 12.51
N LYS A 76 12.31 -6.39 13.83
CA LYS A 76 12.25 -7.74 14.41
C LYS A 76 10.93 -8.43 14.07
N ASP A 77 9.82 -7.70 14.05
CA ASP A 77 8.53 -8.24 13.66
C ASP A 77 8.48 -8.60 12.17
N LEU A 78 9.09 -7.78 11.32
CA LEU A 78 9.28 -8.10 9.91
C LEU A 78 10.15 -9.36 9.72
N ASP A 79 11.27 -9.45 10.44
CA ASP A 79 12.17 -10.61 10.41
C ASP A 79 11.43 -11.91 10.79
N ARG A 80 10.62 -11.87 11.87
CA ARG A 80 9.77 -13.00 12.27
C ARG A 80 8.73 -13.35 11.21
N ALA A 81 8.11 -12.35 10.58
CA ALA A 81 7.11 -12.57 9.53
C ALA A 81 7.73 -13.18 8.26
N VAL A 82 8.93 -12.73 7.86
CA VAL A 82 9.70 -13.30 6.76
C VAL A 82 10.11 -14.73 7.09
N LYS A 83 10.59 -14.99 8.30
CA LYS A 83 10.91 -16.36 8.76
C LYS A 83 9.70 -17.29 8.66
N GLU A 84 8.53 -16.85 9.13
CA GLU A 84 7.29 -17.61 9.00
C GLU A 84 6.90 -17.85 7.52
N ALA A 85 7.16 -16.88 6.64
CA ALA A 85 6.91 -17.03 5.22
C ALA A 85 7.83 -18.08 4.57
N ILE A 86 9.10 -18.13 4.98
CA ILE A 86 10.05 -19.18 4.56
C ILE A 86 9.54 -20.54 5.02
N GLU A 87 9.22 -20.69 6.31
CA GLU A 87 8.79 -21.97 6.91
C GLU A 87 7.48 -22.51 6.33
N LYS A 88 6.49 -21.63 6.06
CA LYS A 88 5.15 -22.04 5.60
C LYS A 88 5.01 -22.12 4.09
N TYR A 89 5.69 -21.26 3.35
CA TYR A 89 5.46 -21.07 1.91
C TYR A 89 6.72 -21.26 1.07
N ASN A 90 7.85 -21.59 1.69
CA ASN A 90 9.14 -21.86 1.03
C ASN A 90 9.51 -20.75 0.04
N ILE A 91 9.45 -19.50 0.51
CA ILE A 91 9.83 -18.34 -0.30
C ILE A 91 11.34 -18.30 -0.52
N GLU A 92 11.71 -17.79 -1.69
CA GLU A 92 13.07 -17.57 -2.17
C GLU A 92 13.32 -16.07 -2.46
N GLY A 93 12.29 -15.23 -2.32
CA GLY A 93 12.44 -13.79 -2.48
C GLY A 93 11.29 -12.96 -1.90
N ILE A 94 11.50 -11.64 -1.86
CA ILE A 94 10.60 -10.64 -1.28
C ILE A 94 10.33 -9.52 -2.30
N VAL A 95 9.05 -9.24 -2.55
CA VAL A 95 8.61 -8.08 -3.34
C VAL A 95 8.37 -6.89 -2.40
N VAL A 96 8.94 -5.73 -2.75
CA VAL A 96 8.91 -4.51 -1.94
C VAL A 96 8.36 -3.34 -2.73
N GLY A 97 7.32 -2.70 -2.20
CA GLY A 97 6.67 -1.53 -2.80
C GLY A 97 7.26 -0.17 -2.40
N ALA A 98 8.52 -0.10 -1.97
CA ALA A 98 9.15 1.16 -1.61
C ALA A 98 9.49 1.98 -2.88
N LEU A 99 8.92 3.18 -2.99
CA LEU A 99 9.16 4.09 -4.12
C LEU A 99 10.37 5.01 -3.84
N LEU A 100 10.36 5.81 -2.78
CA LEU A 100 11.52 6.67 -2.40
C LEU A 100 12.27 6.26 -1.13
N SER A 101 11.63 5.51 -0.24
CA SER A 101 12.19 5.24 1.09
C SER A 101 13.37 4.25 1.06
N ASP A 102 14.59 4.80 1.05
CA ASP A 102 15.81 4.00 1.19
C ASP A 102 15.85 3.27 2.54
N TYR A 103 15.30 3.86 3.62
CA TYR A 103 15.21 3.23 4.93
C TYR A 103 14.39 1.92 4.89
N GLN A 104 13.19 1.96 4.32
CA GLN A 104 12.35 0.75 4.18
C GLN A 104 13.05 -0.30 3.31
N ARG A 105 13.61 0.10 2.16
CA ARG A 105 14.30 -0.80 1.25
C ARG A 105 15.50 -1.47 1.92
N MET A 106 16.36 -0.71 2.60
CA MET A 106 17.55 -1.24 3.27
C MET A 106 17.19 -2.23 4.39
N ASN A 107 16.17 -1.95 5.19
CA ASN A 107 15.73 -2.88 6.24
C ASN A 107 15.28 -4.23 5.67
N VAL A 108 14.54 -4.22 4.56
CA VAL A 108 14.12 -5.46 3.90
C VAL A 108 15.32 -6.19 3.29
N MET A 109 16.26 -5.46 2.68
CA MET A 109 17.47 -6.05 2.10
C MET A 109 18.35 -6.73 3.14
N MET A 110 18.53 -6.13 4.33
CA MET A 110 19.29 -6.76 5.41
C MET A 110 18.64 -8.07 5.89
N ILE A 111 17.31 -8.12 5.97
CA ILE A 111 16.58 -9.35 6.32
C ILE A 111 16.68 -10.37 5.20
N ALA A 112 16.54 -9.96 3.94
CA ALA A 112 16.65 -10.84 2.80
C ALA A 112 18.03 -11.50 2.72
N GLU A 113 19.10 -10.70 2.88
CA GLU A 113 20.50 -11.17 2.90
C GLU A 113 20.73 -12.22 3.99
N LYS A 114 20.21 -11.98 5.21
CA LYS A 114 20.30 -12.91 6.35
C LYS A 114 19.75 -14.31 6.01
N TYR A 115 18.74 -14.39 5.15
CA TYR A 115 18.06 -15.64 4.77
C TYR A 115 18.41 -16.13 3.35
N GLY A 116 19.31 -15.45 2.64
CA GLY A 116 19.65 -15.77 1.24
C GLY A 116 18.48 -15.59 0.27
N LEU A 117 17.59 -14.63 0.54
CA LEU A 117 16.42 -14.33 -0.29
C LEU A 117 16.74 -13.25 -1.34
N GLU A 118 16.16 -13.38 -2.53
CA GLU A 118 16.17 -12.31 -3.52
C GLU A 118 15.25 -11.15 -3.12
N THR A 119 15.55 -9.94 -3.61
CA THR A 119 14.65 -8.79 -3.45
C THR A 119 14.22 -8.24 -4.80
N TYR A 120 12.93 -7.96 -4.94
CA TYR A 120 12.38 -7.28 -6.12
C TYR A 120 11.72 -5.96 -5.70
N THR A 121 12.38 -4.84 -6.03
CA THR A 121 11.95 -3.47 -5.68
C THR A 121 11.59 -2.68 -6.96
N PRO A 122 10.47 -2.99 -7.64
CA PRO A 122 10.20 -2.47 -8.98
C PRO A 122 9.90 -0.98 -9.06
N LEU A 123 9.63 -0.34 -7.92
CA LEU A 123 9.21 1.06 -7.85
C LEU A 123 10.36 2.01 -7.49
N TRP A 124 11.47 1.48 -6.99
CA TRP A 124 12.52 2.29 -6.37
C TRP A 124 13.08 3.34 -7.34
N ARG A 125 13.04 4.61 -6.92
CA ARG A 125 13.53 5.79 -7.66
C ARG A 125 12.86 6.02 -9.02
N LYS A 126 11.67 5.47 -9.26
CA LYS A 126 10.86 5.89 -10.41
C LYS A 126 10.47 7.37 -10.29
N ASP A 127 10.36 8.04 -11.44
CA ASP A 127 9.75 9.36 -11.50
C ASP A 127 8.33 9.29 -10.95
N GLN A 128 8.01 10.15 -9.99
CA GLN A 128 6.76 10.06 -9.23
C GLN A 128 5.54 10.43 -10.06
N LYS A 129 5.68 11.31 -11.06
CA LYS A 129 4.58 11.74 -11.93
C LYS A 129 4.23 10.62 -12.91
N GLU A 130 5.23 10.03 -13.56
CA GLU A 130 5.03 8.84 -14.40
C GLU A 130 4.56 7.65 -13.58
N TYR A 131 5.11 7.45 -12.39
CA TYR A 131 4.70 6.39 -11.49
C TYR A 131 3.19 6.41 -11.20
N ILE A 132 2.63 7.54 -10.74
CA ILE A 132 1.21 7.60 -10.40
C ILE A 132 0.30 7.46 -11.62
N ARG A 133 0.76 7.93 -12.80
CA ARG A 133 0.08 7.67 -14.08
C ARG A 133 0.07 6.19 -14.39
N ASP A 134 1.20 5.51 -14.23
CA ASP A 134 1.35 4.10 -14.52
C ASP A 134 0.49 3.22 -13.61
N VAL A 135 0.37 3.56 -12.33
CA VAL A 135 -0.54 2.88 -11.39
C VAL A 135 -1.95 2.81 -11.98
N VAL A 136 -2.50 3.95 -12.41
CA VAL A 136 -3.85 4.02 -12.99
C VAL A 136 -3.91 3.35 -14.37
N ARG A 137 -2.90 3.54 -15.22
CA ARG A 137 -2.83 2.92 -16.56
C ARG A 137 -2.80 1.39 -16.51
N HIS A 138 -2.19 0.81 -15.48
CA HIS A 138 -2.18 -0.65 -15.25
C HIS A 138 -3.47 -1.14 -14.57
N GLY A 139 -4.49 -0.29 -14.44
CA GLY A 139 -5.80 -0.68 -13.90
C GLY A 139 -5.82 -0.86 -12.38
N ILE A 140 -4.84 -0.34 -11.65
CA ILE A 140 -4.89 -0.28 -10.19
C ILE A 140 -5.87 0.83 -9.79
N LYS A 141 -7.07 0.45 -9.37
CA LYS A 141 -8.13 1.37 -8.95
C LYS A 141 -8.02 1.60 -7.44
N PHE A 142 -7.70 2.82 -7.05
CA PHE A 142 -7.55 3.19 -5.65
C PHE A 142 -8.36 4.44 -5.31
N ILE A 143 -8.71 4.54 -4.02
CA ILE A 143 -9.29 5.73 -3.41
C ILE A 143 -8.27 6.38 -2.49
N ILE A 144 -8.41 7.68 -2.27
CA ILE A 144 -7.68 8.39 -1.21
C ILE A 144 -8.48 8.32 0.08
N THR A 145 -7.90 7.77 1.14
CA THR A 145 -8.56 7.57 2.45
C THR A 145 -8.18 8.62 3.48
N GLU A 146 -7.05 9.30 3.30
CA GLU A 146 -6.62 10.41 4.13
C GLU A 146 -5.90 11.44 3.26
N ILE A 147 -6.05 12.72 3.61
CA ILE A 147 -5.28 13.83 3.05
C ILE A 147 -4.73 14.62 4.22
N ASN A 148 -3.43 14.93 4.19
CA ASN A 148 -2.71 15.75 5.17
C ASN A 148 -1.72 16.71 4.45
N ALA A 149 -2.19 17.39 3.41
CA ALA A 149 -1.33 18.23 2.57
C ALA A 149 -1.99 19.57 2.21
N PHE A 150 -1.21 20.64 2.35
CA PHE A 150 -1.59 21.95 1.82
C PHE A 150 -1.70 21.87 0.29
N GLY A 151 -2.86 22.29 -0.24
CA GLY A 151 -3.09 22.36 -1.68
C GLY A 151 -3.61 21.08 -2.34
N LEU A 152 -3.79 19.97 -1.61
CA LEU A 152 -4.48 18.77 -2.11
C LEU A 152 -5.99 18.85 -1.78
N PRO A 153 -6.89 19.03 -2.77
CA PRO A 153 -8.31 19.23 -2.50
C PRO A 153 -9.01 18.00 -1.90
N MET A 154 -9.86 18.25 -0.89
CA MET A 154 -10.69 17.23 -0.22
C MET A 154 -11.68 16.49 -1.13
N LYS A 155 -11.92 16.99 -2.35
CA LYS A 155 -12.80 16.34 -3.35
C LYS A 155 -12.27 14.97 -3.81
N PHE A 156 -11.00 14.67 -3.56
CA PHE A 156 -10.41 13.38 -3.91
C PHE A 156 -10.64 12.30 -2.84
N LEU A 157 -11.08 12.65 -1.63
CA LEU A 157 -11.37 11.68 -0.57
C LEU A 157 -12.52 10.75 -0.95
N GLY A 158 -12.32 9.44 -0.76
CA GLY A 158 -13.34 8.41 -0.97
C GLY A 158 -13.72 8.17 -2.45
N LYS A 159 -13.15 8.92 -3.38
CA LYS A 159 -13.40 8.81 -4.82
C LYS A 159 -12.31 7.96 -5.47
N GLU A 160 -12.69 7.12 -6.43
CA GLU A 160 -11.72 6.46 -7.33
C GLU A 160 -10.91 7.50 -8.11
N VAL A 161 -9.59 7.38 -8.05
CA VAL A 161 -8.67 8.27 -8.74
C VAL A 161 -8.53 7.84 -10.20
N THR A 162 -9.04 8.68 -11.10
CA THR A 162 -8.90 8.48 -12.55
C THR A 162 -7.62 9.12 -13.09
N LEU A 163 -7.25 8.83 -14.34
CA LEU A 163 -6.09 9.48 -14.99
C LEU A 163 -6.27 11.01 -15.07
N LYS A 164 -7.50 11.50 -15.23
CA LYS A 164 -7.81 12.94 -15.19
C LYS A 164 -7.54 13.53 -13.81
N ASP A 165 -7.92 12.80 -12.75
CA ASP A 165 -7.65 13.22 -11.38
C ASP A 165 -6.14 13.23 -11.10
N VAL A 166 -5.38 12.26 -11.63
CA VAL A 166 -3.91 12.24 -11.55
C VAL A 166 -3.28 13.50 -12.15
N GLU A 167 -3.66 13.89 -13.37
CA GLU A 167 -3.13 15.13 -13.97
C GLU A 167 -3.50 16.38 -13.17
N GLU A 168 -4.66 16.36 -12.51
CA GLU A 168 -5.05 17.44 -11.61
C GLU A 168 -4.20 17.45 -10.33
N ILE A 169 -3.98 16.30 -9.70
CA ILE A 169 -3.10 16.13 -8.53
C ILE A 169 -1.68 16.59 -8.86
N ILE A 170 -1.14 16.25 -10.04
CA ILE A 170 0.20 16.67 -10.47
C ILE A 170 0.28 18.21 -10.57
N ARG A 171 -0.73 18.87 -11.15
CA ARG A 171 -0.77 20.33 -11.21
C ARG A 171 -0.84 20.97 -9.82
N TYR A 172 -1.62 20.39 -8.90
CA TYR A 172 -1.65 20.82 -7.51
C TYR A 172 -0.28 20.63 -6.83
N ALA A 173 0.36 19.47 -7.02
CA ALA A 173 1.68 19.16 -6.49
C ALA A 173 2.74 20.17 -6.98
N GLU A 174 2.73 20.52 -8.26
CA GLU A 174 3.67 21.50 -8.82
C GLU A 174 3.47 22.91 -8.23
N LYS A 175 2.20 23.31 -8.03
CA LYS A 175 1.84 24.62 -7.48
C LYS A 175 2.13 24.71 -5.98
N TYR A 176 1.80 23.67 -5.22
CA TYR A 176 1.82 23.67 -3.75
C TYR A 176 3.01 22.90 -3.15
N LYS A 177 3.87 22.35 -4.01
CA LYS A 177 5.16 21.71 -3.67
C LYS A 177 5.07 20.46 -2.78
N PHE A 178 3.97 19.72 -2.89
CA PHE A 178 3.83 18.40 -2.27
C PHE A 178 4.21 17.28 -3.25
N ASN A 179 4.44 16.05 -2.76
CA ASN A 179 4.79 14.92 -3.60
C ASN A 179 3.56 14.36 -4.35
N PRO A 180 3.53 14.33 -5.70
CA PRO A 180 2.36 13.85 -6.45
C PRO A 180 2.06 12.36 -6.24
N ALA A 181 3.04 11.56 -5.78
CA ALA A 181 2.86 10.16 -5.42
C ALA A 181 2.64 9.94 -3.91
N PHE A 182 2.49 11.02 -3.13
CA PHE A 182 2.18 10.99 -1.69
C PHE A 182 3.23 10.35 -0.77
N GLU A 183 4.49 10.31 -1.21
CA GLU A 183 5.59 9.68 -0.44
C GLU A 183 5.94 10.39 0.87
N GLY A 184 5.53 11.66 1.03
CA GLY A 184 5.75 12.46 2.23
C GLY A 184 4.63 12.30 3.28
N GLY A 185 3.67 11.41 3.06
CA GLY A 185 2.48 11.26 3.91
C GLY A 185 1.38 12.27 3.58
N GLU A 186 1.41 12.86 2.38
CA GLU A 186 0.40 13.80 1.90
C GLU A 186 -1.00 13.18 1.83
N ALA A 187 -1.06 11.89 1.51
CA ALA A 187 -2.28 11.13 1.43
C ALA A 187 -2.06 9.63 1.64
N GLU A 188 -3.05 8.97 2.24
CA GLU A 188 -3.13 7.52 2.31
C GLU A 188 -4.08 6.98 1.25
N THR A 189 -3.80 5.78 0.75
CA THR A 189 -4.60 5.16 -0.32
C THR A 189 -5.03 3.76 0.03
N LEU A 190 -6.18 3.36 -0.51
CA LEU A 190 -6.69 1.99 -0.46
C LEU A 190 -7.02 1.53 -1.88
N VAL A 191 -6.44 0.42 -2.30
CA VAL A 191 -6.78 -0.20 -3.59
C VAL A 191 -8.09 -0.98 -3.46
N ILE A 192 -9.08 -0.60 -4.24
CA ILE A 192 -10.41 -1.23 -4.24
C ILE A 192 -10.55 -2.28 -5.34
N ASP A 193 -9.76 -2.18 -6.41
CA ASP A 193 -9.72 -3.16 -7.49
C ASP A 193 -8.37 -3.09 -8.21
N ALA A 194 -7.90 -4.21 -8.74
CA ALA A 194 -6.70 -4.32 -9.56
C ALA A 194 -6.81 -5.55 -10.47
N PRO A 195 -6.10 -5.63 -11.61
CA PRO A 195 -6.29 -6.72 -12.57
C PRO A 195 -6.15 -8.13 -11.96
N MET A 196 -5.23 -8.30 -11.01
CA MET A 196 -4.98 -9.58 -10.35
C MET A 196 -6.01 -9.96 -9.27
N PHE A 197 -6.89 -9.05 -8.87
CA PHE A 197 -7.96 -9.39 -7.93
C PHE A 197 -9.03 -10.27 -8.64
N LYS A 198 -9.61 -11.23 -7.92
CA LYS A 198 -10.76 -12.06 -8.34
C LYS A 198 -12.10 -11.41 -7.99
N LYS A 199 -12.12 -10.57 -6.97
CA LYS A 199 -13.27 -9.77 -6.52
C LYS A 199 -12.82 -8.33 -6.30
N LYS A 200 -13.73 -7.36 -6.33
CA LYS A 200 -13.42 -5.97 -5.97
C LYS A 200 -13.99 -5.63 -4.60
N LEU A 201 -13.43 -4.62 -3.95
CA LEU A 201 -13.94 -4.09 -2.71
C LEU A 201 -14.97 -3.01 -3.04
N HIS A 202 -16.20 -3.19 -2.59
CA HIS A 202 -17.17 -2.11 -2.50
C HIS A 202 -17.02 -1.41 -1.15
N VAL A 203 -16.84 -0.09 -1.18
CA VAL A 203 -16.50 0.70 0.01
C VAL A 203 -17.51 1.83 0.16
N GLU A 204 -18.18 1.87 1.29
CA GLU A 204 -19.09 2.95 1.67
C GLU A 204 -18.59 3.63 2.94
N GLY A 205 -18.81 4.94 3.03
CA GLY A 205 -18.32 5.74 4.12
C GLY A 205 -18.65 7.22 3.92
N ARG A 206 -18.03 8.05 4.76
CA ARG A 206 -18.27 9.49 4.78
C ARG A 206 -16.97 10.27 4.91
N ILE A 207 -17.00 11.49 4.41
CA ILE A 207 -15.87 12.43 4.56
C ILE A 207 -15.96 13.09 5.94
N LEU A 208 -14.92 12.90 6.74
CA LEU A 208 -14.67 13.66 7.97
C LEU A 208 -13.61 14.71 7.67
N ARG A 209 -14.01 15.99 7.68
CA ARG A 209 -13.06 17.11 7.60
C ARG A 209 -12.50 17.39 8.99
N ILE A 210 -11.18 17.38 9.11
CA ILE A 210 -10.47 17.63 10.38
C ILE A 210 -9.99 19.09 10.42
N SER A 211 -9.45 19.57 9.30
CA SER A 211 -9.04 20.97 9.10
C SER A 211 -9.18 21.37 7.63
N GLU A 212 -8.72 22.57 7.27
CA GLU A 212 -8.68 23.02 5.88
C GLU A 212 -7.79 22.12 4.99
N PHE A 213 -6.72 21.56 5.56
CA PHE A 213 -5.70 20.77 4.85
C PHE A 213 -5.63 19.31 5.30
N SER A 214 -6.52 18.91 6.21
CA SER A 214 -6.61 17.54 6.70
C SER A 214 -8.05 17.01 6.66
N GLY A 215 -8.21 15.82 6.12
CA GLY A 215 -9.49 15.14 6.06
C GLY A 215 -9.33 13.65 5.82
N ARG A 216 -10.36 12.90 6.18
CA ARG A 216 -10.38 11.44 6.08
C ARG A 216 -11.67 10.96 5.45
N TYR A 217 -11.59 9.87 4.71
CA TYR A 217 -12.74 9.08 4.32
C TYR A 217 -12.91 7.96 5.35
N VAL A 218 -13.86 8.16 6.26
CA VAL A 218 -14.20 7.19 7.30
C VAL A 218 -15.02 6.10 6.64
N ILE A 219 -14.38 4.94 6.46
CA ILE A 219 -15.00 3.76 5.87
C ILE A 219 -15.92 3.12 6.91
N GLU A 220 -17.20 3.02 6.59
CA GLU A 220 -18.25 2.49 7.48
C GLU A 220 -18.64 1.05 7.08
N LYS A 221 -18.52 0.73 5.79
CA LYS A 221 -18.80 -0.61 5.25
C LYS A 221 -17.81 -0.97 4.16
N VAL A 222 -17.32 -2.21 4.20
CA VAL A 222 -16.55 -2.81 3.11
C VAL A 222 -17.04 -4.23 2.85
N GLU A 223 -17.29 -4.55 1.59
CA GLU A 223 -17.67 -5.89 1.17
C GLU A 223 -16.96 -6.31 -0.12
N LEU A 224 -16.73 -7.62 -0.28
CA LEU A 224 -16.20 -8.17 -1.52
C LEU A 224 -17.35 -8.48 -2.48
N ILE A 225 -17.31 -7.88 -3.66
CA ILE A 225 -18.29 -8.09 -4.72
C ILE A 225 -17.60 -8.65 -5.97
N ASP A 226 -18.39 -9.30 -6.83
CA ASP A 226 -17.88 -9.79 -8.11
C ASP A 226 -17.55 -8.62 -9.05
N LYS A 227 -16.61 -8.87 -9.96
CA LYS A 227 -16.02 -7.83 -10.81
C LYS A 227 -16.94 -7.41 -11.94
#